data_AF-A0A1Q7SEI6-F1
#
_entry.id   AF-A0A1Q7SEI6-F1
#
_cell.length_a   1.000
_cell.length_b   1.000
_cell.length_c   1.000
_cell.angle_alpha   90.00
_cell.angle_beta   90.00
_cell.angle_gamma   90.00
#
_symmetry.space_group_name_H-M   'P 1'
#
loop_
_entity.id
_entity.type
_entity.pdbx_description
1 polymer ?
#
loop_
_entity_poly.entity_id
_entity_poly.type
_entity_poly.pdbx_seq_one_letter_code
_entity_poly.pdbx_strand_id
1 'polypeptide(L)'
;MNFVPHVVAWNLTRRCNLECAHCYIAAGPHESATAELDTATCLGIVDQLLAVSPAPMLILSGGEPLLREDLTEIARYASEKGATVVVGTNGTLLSDERIAALKQAGVRGVAVSVDSLRPTYHDNFRHGRGSLADTQRALARLAQQRLDFIIQTTVTKGNRAELAALVEWSAAQGAVSFNCYFLVSTGRGASLTDLAPRDYEAVLADLARWQREYRGRMLVRAKCAPHFMRHVHQTDPDSPVLNYETRCPCGTQYCRITPDGKLTPCPYLPEVAGDLRTHSFADVWRSAPLFRRLREGALGGKCGACEYRKLCGGCRARAFALEGDVLAADPSCAYEPAGDTAPIERQRELAYGDGFTPALVWAEAARARMDRIPSFVRGVVMQRVEDFARRQGRREITLELLAEVRSAMPIDFSKKRPFFVSDV
;
A
#
# COMPACT_ATOMS: atom_id res chain seq x y z
N MET A 1 22.07 -0.84 7.41
CA MET A 1 20.70 -0.27 7.39
C MET A 1 19.82 -1.09 8.30
N ASN A 2 19.10 -0.46 9.22
CA ASN A 2 18.11 -1.15 10.03
C ASN A 2 16.81 -1.25 9.22
N PHE A 3 16.47 -2.44 8.71
CA PHE A 3 15.26 -2.64 7.92
C PHE A 3 14.06 -2.75 8.85
N VAL A 4 13.08 -1.85 8.70
CA VAL A 4 11.86 -1.82 9.52
C VAL A 4 10.65 -2.07 8.62
N PRO A 5 9.74 -3.00 8.97
CA PRO A 5 8.53 -3.25 8.20
C PRO A 5 7.52 -2.14 8.49
N HIS A 6 7.56 -1.10 7.67
CA HIS A 6 6.67 0.05 7.79
C HIS A 6 5.24 -0.25 7.35
N VAL A 7 5.06 -1.22 6.46
CA VAL A 7 3.76 -1.69 6.01
C VAL A 7 3.71 -3.20 6.21
N VAL A 8 2.64 -3.70 6.79
CA VAL A 8 2.39 -5.14 6.92
C VAL A 8 1.00 -5.42 6.37
N ALA A 9 0.92 -6.29 5.38
CA ALA A 9 -0.36 -6.85 4.96
C ALA A 9 -0.63 -8.11 5.76
N TRP A 10 -1.82 -8.24 6.34
CA TRP A 10 -2.20 -9.45 7.03
C TRP A 10 -3.43 -10.04 6.36
N ASN A 11 -3.27 -11.19 5.73
CA ASN A 11 -4.40 -11.99 5.30
C ASN A 11 -4.93 -12.76 6.50
N LEU A 12 -6.07 -12.35 7.05
CA LEU A 12 -6.66 -12.95 8.25
C LEU A 12 -7.42 -14.24 7.97
N THR A 13 -7.83 -14.44 6.72
CA THR A 13 -8.71 -15.55 6.31
C THR A 13 -8.45 -15.94 4.85
N ARG A 14 -8.80 -17.17 4.47
CA ARG A 14 -8.95 -17.59 3.06
C ARG A 14 -10.41 -17.60 2.60
N ARG A 15 -11.36 -17.43 3.52
CA ARG A 15 -12.79 -17.37 3.22
C ARG A 15 -13.13 -16.08 2.51
N CYS A 16 -13.92 -16.15 1.45
CA CYS A 16 -14.40 -14.98 0.71
C CYS A 16 -15.80 -15.25 0.18
N ASN A 17 -16.68 -14.25 0.18
CA ASN A 17 -18.02 -14.35 -0.40
C ASN A 17 -18.01 -14.18 -1.94
N LEU A 18 -16.83 -13.96 -2.53
CA LEU A 18 -16.57 -13.86 -3.96
C LEU A 18 -15.47 -14.84 -4.37
N GLU A 19 -15.30 -15.06 -5.68
CA GLU A 19 -14.30 -15.99 -6.21
C GLU A 19 -13.53 -15.39 -7.39
N CYS A 20 -12.96 -14.20 -7.21
CA CYS A 20 -12.33 -13.44 -8.30
C CYS A 20 -11.30 -14.24 -9.10
N ALA A 21 -11.29 -14.07 -10.42
CA ALA A 21 -10.40 -14.77 -11.35
C ALA A 21 -8.91 -14.48 -11.11
N HIS A 22 -8.57 -13.32 -10.55
CA HIS A 22 -7.19 -12.88 -10.32
C HIS A 22 -6.70 -13.02 -8.87
N CYS A 23 -7.45 -13.72 -8.01
CA CYS A 23 -7.15 -13.72 -6.57
C CYS A 23 -5.80 -14.37 -6.25
N TYR A 24 -4.89 -13.59 -5.68
CA TYR A 24 -3.51 -13.99 -5.39
C TYR A 24 -3.37 -15.05 -4.28
N ILE A 25 -4.34 -15.16 -3.37
CA ILE A 25 -4.39 -16.21 -2.33
C ILE A 25 -5.37 -17.33 -2.66
N ALA A 26 -6.01 -17.30 -3.83
CA ALA A 26 -7.04 -18.26 -4.24
C ALA A 26 -8.17 -18.43 -3.20
N ALA A 27 -8.55 -17.35 -2.52
CA ALA A 27 -9.63 -17.34 -1.53
C ALA A 27 -11.02 -17.56 -2.15
N GLY A 28 -11.99 -18.10 -1.41
CA GLY A 28 -13.31 -18.36 -1.99
C GLY A 28 -14.36 -18.80 -0.95
N PRO A 29 -15.60 -19.04 -1.40
CA PRO A 29 -16.72 -19.39 -0.52
C PRO A 29 -16.60 -20.81 0.05
N HIS A 30 -15.77 -21.66 -0.53
CA HIS A 30 -15.57 -23.06 -0.13
C HIS A 30 -14.34 -23.27 0.77
N GLU A 31 -13.63 -22.20 1.12
CA GLU A 31 -12.47 -22.26 2.02
C GLU A 31 -12.91 -22.43 3.48
N SER A 32 -12.06 -23.05 4.30
CA SER A 32 -12.35 -23.31 5.72
C SER A 32 -11.50 -22.45 6.66
N ALA A 33 -12.03 -22.18 7.85
CA ALA A 33 -11.32 -21.50 8.93
C ALA A 33 -10.34 -22.41 9.71
N THR A 34 -10.31 -23.73 9.45
CA THR A 34 -9.55 -24.72 10.25
C THR A 34 -8.06 -24.40 10.41
N ALA A 35 -7.43 -23.81 9.39
CA ALA A 35 -6.02 -23.44 9.41
C ALA A 35 -5.76 -21.98 9.80
N GLU A 36 -6.81 -21.19 10.01
CA GLU A 36 -6.70 -19.77 10.37
C GLU A 36 -6.21 -19.62 11.81
N LEU A 37 -5.36 -18.62 12.06
CA LEU A 37 -4.94 -18.28 13.42
C LEU A 37 -6.14 -17.82 14.25
N ASP A 38 -6.23 -18.31 15.48
CA ASP A 38 -7.19 -17.85 16.47
C ASP A 38 -6.90 -16.40 16.91
N THR A 39 -7.88 -15.79 17.58
CA THR A 39 -7.81 -14.39 18.02
C THR A 39 -6.61 -14.14 18.92
N ALA A 40 -6.38 -14.98 19.92
CA ALA A 40 -5.29 -14.83 20.88
C ALA A 40 -3.92 -14.83 20.20
N THR A 41 -3.72 -15.73 19.23
CA THR A 41 -2.50 -15.80 18.42
C THR A 41 -2.33 -14.56 17.55
N CYS A 42 -3.41 -14.06 16.95
CA CYS A 42 -3.39 -12.80 16.20
C CYS A 42 -2.94 -11.63 17.10
N LEU A 43 -3.52 -11.49 18.30
CA LEU A 43 -3.12 -10.40 19.22
C LEU A 43 -1.65 -10.53 19.64
N GLY A 44 -1.17 -11.74 19.92
CA GLY A 44 0.24 -11.99 20.24
C GLY A 44 1.19 -11.65 19.10
N ILE A 45 0.82 -11.90 17.84
CA ILE A 45 1.63 -11.51 16.68
C ILE A 45 1.61 -9.98 16.48
N VAL A 46 0.50 -9.29 16.78
CA VAL A 46 0.47 -7.81 16.78
C VAL A 46 1.52 -7.26 17.76
N ASP A 47 1.63 -7.83 18.96
CA ASP A 47 2.63 -7.42 19.94
C ASP A 47 4.06 -7.61 19.44
N GLN A 48 4.35 -8.77 18.85
CA GLN A 48 5.66 -9.05 18.27
C GLN A 48 6.00 -8.10 17.11
N LEU A 49 5.02 -7.79 16.26
CA LEU A 49 5.18 -6.83 15.17
C LEU A 49 5.51 -5.44 15.71
N LEU A 50 4.76 -4.95 16.69
CA LEU A 50 4.92 -3.61 17.24
C LEU A 50 6.24 -3.43 18.00
N ALA A 51 6.78 -4.51 18.59
CA ALA A 51 8.13 -4.50 19.16
C ALA A 51 9.23 -4.27 18.11
N VAL A 52 8.99 -4.60 16.84
CA VAL A 52 9.94 -4.40 15.72
C VAL A 52 9.65 -3.11 14.95
N SER A 53 8.37 -2.75 14.81
CA SER A 53 7.89 -1.58 14.10
C SER A 53 6.83 -0.89 14.94
N PRO A 54 7.17 0.10 15.78
CA PRO A 54 6.24 0.67 16.76
C PRO A 54 5.04 1.43 16.17
N ALA A 55 5.14 1.90 14.93
CA ALA A 55 4.06 2.61 14.25
C ALA A 55 3.95 2.18 12.77
N PRO A 56 3.56 0.92 12.49
CA PRO A 56 3.41 0.41 11.15
C PRO A 56 2.02 0.78 10.60
N MET A 57 1.90 0.76 9.27
CA MET A 57 0.60 0.62 8.63
C MET A 57 0.25 -0.86 8.53
N LEU A 58 -0.79 -1.28 9.26
CA LEU A 58 -1.29 -2.64 9.25
C LEU A 58 -2.52 -2.74 8.33
N ILE A 59 -2.38 -3.45 7.22
CA ILE A 59 -3.46 -3.65 6.25
C ILE A 59 -4.09 -5.02 6.54
N LEU A 60 -5.22 -5.01 7.24
CA LEU A 60 -6.03 -6.20 7.49
C LEU A 60 -6.84 -6.54 6.25
N SER A 61 -6.60 -7.73 5.70
CA SER A 61 -7.22 -8.23 4.47
C SER A 61 -7.29 -9.77 4.57
N GLY A 62 -7.09 -10.48 3.46
CA GLY A 62 -7.31 -11.92 3.36
C GLY A 62 -8.75 -12.17 2.93
N GLY A 63 -8.99 -13.30 2.25
CA GLY A 63 -10.16 -13.55 1.41
C GLY A 63 -11.11 -12.35 1.34
N GLU A 64 -12.16 -12.36 2.16
CA GLU A 64 -12.85 -11.17 2.61
C GLU A 64 -12.75 -11.04 4.15
N PRO A 65 -12.06 -10.02 4.70
CA PRO A 65 -11.88 -9.90 6.15
C PRO A 65 -13.20 -9.66 6.89
N LEU A 66 -14.21 -9.06 6.24
CA LEU A 66 -15.52 -8.80 6.85
C LEU A 66 -16.34 -10.08 7.14
N LEU A 67 -15.86 -11.26 6.73
CA LEU A 67 -16.42 -12.55 7.13
C LEU A 67 -15.89 -13.06 8.48
N ARG A 68 -14.87 -12.41 9.03
CA ARG A 68 -14.23 -12.82 10.29
C ARG A 68 -14.87 -12.06 11.46
N GLU A 69 -15.39 -12.79 12.44
CA GLU A 69 -16.17 -12.22 13.56
C GLU A 69 -15.34 -11.31 14.47
N ASP A 70 -14.08 -11.67 14.72
CA ASP A 70 -13.12 -10.98 15.59
C ASP A 70 -12.30 -9.88 14.85
N LEU A 71 -12.67 -9.52 13.60
CA LEU A 71 -11.94 -8.48 12.84
C LEU A 71 -11.83 -7.17 13.61
N THR A 72 -12.93 -6.73 14.23
CA THR A 72 -12.98 -5.45 14.95
C THR A 72 -12.16 -5.49 16.25
N GLU A 73 -12.04 -6.66 16.88
CA GLU A 73 -11.19 -6.86 18.06
C GLU A 73 -9.71 -6.74 17.68
N ILE A 74 -9.29 -7.44 16.63
CA ILE A 74 -7.90 -7.39 16.12
C ILE A 74 -7.56 -5.96 15.68
N ALA A 75 -8.46 -5.29 14.95
CA ALA A 75 -8.27 -3.91 14.51
C ALA A 75 -8.13 -2.94 15.68
N ARG A 76 -9.02 -3.05 16.69
CA ARG A 76 -8.98 -2.20 17.90
C ARG A 76 -7.67 -2.38 18.65
N TYR A 77 -7.30 -3.63 18.91
CA TYR A 77 -6.08 -3.95 19.65
C TYR A 77 -4.83 -3.39 18.97
N ALA A 78 -4.70 -3.59 17.65
CA ALA A 78 -3.57 -3.05 16.89
C ALA A 78 -3.57 -1.51 16.88
N SER A 79 -4.74 -0.89 16.72
CA SER A 79 -4.87 0.57 16.70
C SER A 79 -4.50 1.20 18.05
N GLU A 80 -5.01 0.66 19.16
CA GLU A 80 -4.74 1.16 20.52
C GLU A 80 -3.26 1.05 20.89
N LYS A 81 -2.56 0.06 20.34
CA LYS A 81 -1.11 -0.12 20.54
C LYS A 81 -0.22 0.67 19.57
N GLY A 82 -0.81 1.47 18.67
CA GLY A 82 -0.07 2.43 17.83
C GLY A 82 0.01 2.09 16.35
N ALA A 83 -0.58 0.99 15.88
CA ALA A 83 -0.67 0.72 14.45
C ALA A 83 -1.68 1.63 13.75
N THR A 84 -1.35 2.08 12.53
CA THR A 84 -2.35 2.66 11.63
C THR A 84 -3.05 1.53 10.89
N VAL A 85 -4.29 1.22 11.29
CA VAL A 85 -5.04 0.10 10.72
C VAL A 85 -5.85 0.54 9.51
N VAL A 86 -5.73 -0.24 8.42
CA VAL A 86 -6.51 -0.11 7.18
C VAL A 86 -7.12 -1.47 6.85
N VAL A 87 -8.36 -1.50 6.35
CA VAL A 87 -9.02 -2.76 5.94
C VAL A 87 -9.12 -2.84 4.43
N GLY A 88 -8.66 -3.94 3.83
CA GLY A 88 -8.84 -4.24 2.40
C GLY A 88 -9.99 -5.21 2.16
N THR A 89 -11.04 -4.77 1.47
CA THR A 89 -12.32 -5.48 1.31
C THR A 89 -12.84 -5.40 -0.14
N ASN A 90 -13.64 -6.37 -0.55
CA ASN A 90 -14.42 -6.32 -1.78
C ASN A 90 -15.59 -5.31 -1.71
N GLY A 91 -15.94 -4.83 -0.51
CA GLY A 91 -16.95 -3.79 -0.30
C GLY A 91 -18.39 -4.28 -0.21
N THR A 92 -18.71 -5.52 -0.62
CA THR A 92 -20.11 -5.99 -0.70
C THR A 92 -20.75 -6.17 0.68
N LEU A 93 -19.93 -6.28 1.72
CA LEU A 93 -20.34 -6.46 3.11
C LEU A 93 -20.19 -5.19 3.96
N LEU A 94 -20.02 -4.01 3.36
CA LEU A 94 -19.97 -2.75 4.10
C LEU A 94 -21.37 -2.15 4.28
N SER A 95 -22.04 -2.49 5.38
CA SER A 95 -23.22 -1.76 5.87
C SER A 95 -22.83 -0.62 6.80
N ASP A 96 -23.82 0.19 7.18
CA ASP A 96 -23.59 1.34 8.04
C ASP A 96 -23.06 0.94 9.43
N GLU A 97 -23.58 -0.17 9.96
CA GLU A 97 -23.17 -0.75 11.24
C GLU A 97 -21.73 -1.26 11.17
N ARG A 98 -21.34 -1.94 10.08
CA ARG A 98 -19.94 -2.40 9.91
C ARG A 98 -18.99 -1.21 9.84
N ILE A 99 -19.32 -0.17 9.07
CA ILE A 99 -18.47 1.02 8.94
C ILE A 99 -18.33 1.71 10.31
N ALA A 100 -19.42 1.85 11.07
CA ALA A 100 -19.37 2.41 12.41
C ALA A 100 -18.49 1.58 13.36
N ALA A 101 -18.61 0.24 13.33
CA ALA A 101 -17.80 -0.66 14.15
C ALA A 101 -16.30 -0.59 13.79
N LEU A 102 -15.95 -0.52 12.50
CA LEU A 102 -14.57 -0.33 12.06
C LEU A 102 -13.98 1.00 12.55
N LYS A 103 -14.75 2.09 12.46
CA LYS A 103 -14.33 3.40 12.98
C LYS A 103 -14.11 3.37 14.50
N GLN A 104 -15.02 2.75 15.24
CA GLN A 104 -14.89 2.59 16.69
C GLN A 104 -13.68 1.73 17.08
N ALA A 105 -13.30 0.77 16.22
CA ALA A 105 -12.08 -0.01 16.36
C ALA A 105 -10.80 0.74 15.91
N GLY A 106 -10.89 2.03 15.60
CA GLY A 106 -9.71 2.84 15.22
C GLY A 106 -9.24 2.65 13.78
N VAL A 107 -10.00 1.95 12.93
CA VAL A 107 -9.67 1.82 11.49
C VAL A 107 -9.69 3.19 10.84
N ARG A 108 -8.57 3.53 10.19
CA ARG A 108 -8.34 4.86 9.61
C ARG A 108 -8.78 4.96 8.15
N GLY A 109 -8.87 3.83 7.45
CA GLY A 109 -9.43 3.82 6.11
C GLY A 109 -9.67 2.42 5.55
N VAL A 110 -10.35 2.39 4.41
CA VAL A 110 -10.74 1.15 3.72
C VAL A 110 -10.24 1.15 2.28
N ALA A 111 -9.60 0.07 1.86
CA ALA A 111 -9.27 -0.18 0.46
C ALA A 111 -10.38 -1.01 -0.18
N VAL A 112 -11.12 -0.41 -1.09
CA VAL A 112 -12.26 -0.99 -1.78
C VAL A 112 -11.90 -1.31 -3.22
N SER A 113 -12.36 -2.47 -3.66
CA SER A 113 -11.92 -3.11 -4.88
C SER A 113 -12.91 -2.84 -6.04
N VAL A 114 -12.52 -2.07 -7.05
CA VAL A 114 -13.35 -1.72 -8.23
C VAL A 114 -12.53 -1.88 -9.51
N ASP A 115 -12.84 -2.91 -10.31
CA ASP A 115 -12.07 -3.21 -11.53
C ASP A 115 -12.65 -2.64 -12.83
N SER A 116 -13.90 -2.19 -12.81
CA SER A 116 -14.57 -1.58 -13.97
C SER A 116 -15.84 -0.87 -13.51
N LEU A 117 -16.30 0.14 -14.26
CA LEU A 117 -17.61 0.78 -14.10
C LEU A 117 -18.70 0.06 -14.91
N ARG A 118 -18.32 -0.94 -15.72
CA ARG A 118 -19.26 -1.81 -16.43
C ARG A 118 -19.60 -3.02 -15.55
N PRO A 119 -20.87 -3.21 -15.14
CA PRO A 119 -21.26 -4.36 -14.33
C PRO A 119 -20.90 -5.69 -14.99
N THR A 120 -21.07 -5.79 -16.32
CA THR A 120 -20.74 -6.99 -17.10
C THR A 120 -19.26 -7.37 -17.05
N TYR A 121 -18.35 -6.41 -16.82
CA TYR A 121 -16.94 -6.71 -16.67
C TYR A 121 -16.58 -6.95 -15.21
N HIS A 122 -16.94 -6.02 -14.32
CA HIS A 122 -16.60 -6.09 -12.89
C HIS A 122 -17.16 -7.37 -12.24
N ASP A 123 -18.45 -7.62 -12.41
CA ASP A 123 -19.13 -8.74 -11.75
C ASP A 123 -18.60 -10.09 -12.25
N ASN A 124 -18.33 -10.19 -13.56
CA ASN A 124 -17.76 -11.40 -14.15
C ASN A 124 -16.30 -11.62 -13.70
N PHE A 125 -15.47 -10.58 -13.67
CA PHE A 125 -14.08 -10.72 -13.25
C PHE A 125 -13.95 -11.12 -11.76
N ARG A 126 -14.95 -10.75 -10.95
CA ARG A 126 -15.02 -11.06 -9.52
C ARG A 126 -15.89 -12.27 -9.17
N HIS A 127 -16.55 -12.87 -10.16
CA HIS A 127 -17.57 -13.92 -9.98
C HIS A 127 -18.62 -13.54 -8.92
N GLY A 128 -19.11 -12.30 -8.96
CA GLY A 128 -20.05 -11.74 -8.01
C GLY A 128 -21.13 -10.94 -8.71
N ARG A 129 -22.26 -11.56 -9.04
CA ARG A 129 -23.39 -10.86 -9.68
C ARG A 129 -23.91 -9.75 -8.76
N GLY A 130 -23.97 -8.52 -9.28
CA GLY A 130 -24.38 -7.34 -8.52
C GLY A 130 -23.27 -6.70 -7.69
N SER A 131 -22.07 -7.26 -7.67
CA SER A 131 -20.98 -6.80 -6.80
C SER A 131 -20.54 -5.36 -7.08
N LEU A 132 -20.58 -4.89 -8.33
CA LEU A 132 -20.31 -3.48 -8.62
C LEU A 132 -21.33 -2.56 -7.93
N ALA A 133 -22.61 -2.89 -8.01
CA ALA A 133 -23.67 -2.08 -7.43
C ALA A 133 -23.59 -2.06 -5.88
N ASP A 134 -23.28 -3.20 -5.27
CA ASP A 134 -23.00 -3.27 -3.83
C ASP A 134 -21.80 -2.42 -3.43
N THR A 135 -20.72 -2.50 -4.21
CA THR A 135 -19.49 -1.75 -3.96
C THR A 135 -19.72 -0.24 -4.09
N GLN A 136 -20.48 0.21 -5.08
CA GLN A 136 -20.85 1.62 -5.24
C GLN A 136 -21.69 2.13 -4.06
N ARG A 137 -22.65 1.33 -3.57
CA ARG A 137 -23.40 1.67 -2.33
C ARG A 137 -22.47 1.76 -1.12
N ALA A 138 -21.52 0.85 -0.99
CA ALA A 138 -20.54 0.88 0.09
C ALA A 138 -19.68 2.15 0.07
N LEU A 139 -19.21 2.58 -1.11
CA LEU A 139 -18.45 3.83 -1.26
C LEU A 139 -19.28 5.07 -0.86
N ALA A 140 -20.57 5.11 -1.22
CA ALA A 140 -21.47 6.17 -0.79
C ALA A 140 -21.61 6.22 0.74
N ARG A 141 -21.77 5.07 1.40
CA ARG A 141 -21.82 4.96 2.87
C ARG A 141 -20.51 5.42 3.53
N LEU A 142 -19.37 4.98 2.99
CA LEU A 142 -18.04 5.40 3.48
C LEU A 142 -17.87 6.92 3.41
N ALA A 143 -18.28 7.54 2.29
CA ALA A 143 -18.25 8.98 2.11
C ALA A 143 -19.16 9.72 3.11
N GLN A 144 -20.40 9.24 3.29
CA GLN A 144 -21.36 9.81 4.24
C GLN A 144 -20.85 9.76 5.68
N GLN A 145 -20.27 8.62 6.07
CA GLN A 145 -19.71 8.40 7.40
C GLN A 145 -18.30 8.99 7.58
N ARG A 146 -17.72 9.58 6.54
CA ARG A 146 -16.37 10.18 6.55
C ARG A 146 -15.29 9.20 7.01
N LEU A 147 -15.38 7.95 6.57
CA LEU A 147 -14.27 7.00 6.65
C LEU A 147 -13.52 7.05 5.32
N ASP A 148 -12.25 7.42 5.37
CA ASP A 148 -11.43 7.53 4.16
C ASP A 148 -11.36 6.19 3.43
N PHE A 149 -11.35 6.26 2.11
CA PHE A 149 -11.25 5.08 1.29
C PHE A 149 -10.35 5.26 0.07
N ILE A 150 -9.81 4.13 -0.36
CA ILE A 150 -8.95 3.99 -1.53
C ILE A 150 -9.68 3.09 -2.51
N ILE A 151 -9.67 3.45 -3.79
CA ILE A 151 -10.15 2.56 -4.84
C ILE A 151 -8.96 1.77 -5.39
N GLN A 152 -9.12 0.46 -5.47
CA GLN A 152 -8.13 -0.47 -6.00
C GLN A 152 -8.67 -1.14 -7.26
N THR A 153 -7.90 -1.07 -8.33
CA THR A 153 -8.26 -1.62 -9.64
C THR A 153 -7.13 -2.52 -10.11
N THR A 154 -7.42 -3.79 -10.41
CA THR A 154 -6.50 -4.65 -11.15
C THR A 154 -6.65 -4.35 -12.63
N VAL A 155 -5.59 -3.82 -13.26
CA VAL A 155 -5.62 -3.55 -14.71
C VAL A 155 -5.47 -4.84 -15.51
N THR A 156 -6.21 -4.93 -16.61
CA THR A 156 -6.26 -6.04 -17.55
C THR A 156 -6.38 -5.54 -19.00
N LYS A 157 -6.26 -6.42 -20.01
CA LYS A 157 -6.65 -6.05 -21.40
C LYS A 157 -8.08 -5.53 -21.48
N GLY A 158 -8.97 -6.12 -20.68
CA GLY A 158 -10.41 -5.92 -20.76
C GLY A 158 -10.90 -4.59 -20.18
N ASN A 159 -10.15 -3.99 -19.24
CA ASN A 159 -10.51 -2.73 -18.59
C ASN A 159 -9.51 -1.58 -18.82
N ARG A 160 -8.33 -1.81 -19.41
CA ARG A 160 -7.30 -0.76 -19.54
C ARG A 160 -7.79 0.51 -20.24
N ALA A 161 -8.68 0.38 -21.22
CA ALA A 161 -9.25 1.51 -21.95
C ALA A 161 -10.21 2.37 -21.08
N GLU A 162 -10.68 1.83 -19.95
CA GLU A 162 -11.57 2.51 -19.00
C GLU A 162 -10.79 3.20 -17.87
N LEU A 163 -9.47 3.01 -17.76
CA LEU A 163 -8.71 3.52 -16.61
C LEU A 163 -8.84 5.03 -16.41
N ALA A 164 -8.91 5.82 -17.49
CA ALA A 164 -9.15 7.26 -17.41
C ALA A 164 -10.46 7.58 -16.68
N ALA A 165 -11.54 6.92 -17.09
CA ALA A 165 -12.86 7.08 -16.47
C ALA A 165 -12.88 6.58 -15.03
N LEU A 166 -12.17 5.48 -14.72
CA LEU A 166 -12.04 4.98 -13.35
C LEU A 166 -11.30 5.96 -12.44
N VAL A 167 -10.23 6.59 -12.91
CA VAL A 167 -9.48 7.61 -12.14
C VAL A 167 -10.37 8.83 -11.88
N GLU A 168 -11.02 9.35 -12.92
CA GLU A 168 -11.93 10.49 -12.79
C GLU A 168 -13.09 10.18 -11.83
N TRP A 169 -13.73 9.03 -12.01
CA TRP A 169 -14.81 8.57 -11.15
C TRP A 169 -14.34 8.40 -9.70
N SER A 170 -13.15 7.83 -9.49
CA SER A 170 -12.59 7.66 -8.14
C SER A 170 -12.40 8.99 -7.42
N ALA A 171 -11.89 10.00 -8.12
CA ALA A 171 -11.78 11.35 -7.58
C ALA A 171 -13.15 11.96 -7.27
N ALA A 172 -14.15 11.75 -8.14
CA ALA A 172 -15.51 12.24 -7.95
C ALA A 172 -16.21 11.58 -6.74
N GLN A 173 -15.98 10.28 -6.50
CA GLN A 173 -16.45 9.60 -5.28
C GLN A 173 -15.75 10.16 -4.02
N GLY A 174 -14.56 10.75 -4.19
CA GLY A 174 -13.78 11.31 -3.11
C GLY A 174 -12.82 10.32 -2.46
N ALA A 175 -12.33 9.35 -3.23
CA ALA A 175 -11.26 8.49 -2.77
C ALA A 175 -10.00 9.31 -2.47
N VAL A 176 -9.26 8.93 -1.44
CA VAL A 176 -7.97 9.58 -1.12
C VAL A 176 -6.84 9.08 -2.02
N SER A 177 -7.02 7.89 -2.62
CA SER A 177 -6.09 7.29 -3.56
C SER A 177 -6.80 6.39 -4.56
N PHE A 178 -6.34 6.41 -5.80
CA PHE A 178 -6.57 5.40 -6.81
C PHE A 178 -5.30 4.55 -6.95
N ASN A 179 -5.42 3.26 -6.66
CA ASN A 179 -4.33 2.30 -6.76
C ASN A 179 -4.58 1.35 -7.94
N CYS A 180 -3.77 1.48 -8.98
CA CYS A 180 -3.76 0.56 -10.11
C CYS A 180 -2.79 -0.60 -9.83
N TYR A 181 -3.31 -1.81 -9.72
CA TYR A 181 -2.57 -3.04 -9.51
C TYR A 181 -2.28 -3.73 -10.83
N PHE A 182 -1.01 -4.01 -11.09
CA PHE A 182 -0.58 -4.84 -12.19
C PHE A 182 -0.52 -6.29 -11.73
N LEU A 183 -1.32 -7.15 -12.36
CA LEU A 183 -1.48 -8.54 -11.97
C LEU A 183 -0.14 -9.29 -11.97
N VAL A 184 0.18 -9.96 -10.86
CA VAL A 184 1.34 -10.86 -10.74
C VAL A 184 0.82 -12.29 -10.88
N SER A 185 1.50 -13.13 -11.68
CA SER A 185 1.11 -14.51 -11.96
C SER A 185 1.23 -15.40 -10.73
N THR A 186 0.21 -15.39 -9.87
CA THR A 186 0.13 -16.19 -8.65
C THR A 186 -1.33 -16.45 -8.28
N GLY A 187 -1.58 -17.44 -7.41
CA GLY A 187 -2.92 -17.87 -7.04
C GLY A 187 -3.76 -18.23 -8.28
N ARG A 188 -5.03 -17.79 -8.30
CA ARG A 188 -5.89 -17.98 -9.48
C ARG A 188 -5.47 -17.13 -10.68
N GLY A 189 -4.70 -16.07 -10.46
CA GLY A 189 -4.13 -15.24 -11.53
C GLY A 189 -2.90 -15.82 -12.21
N ALA A 190 -2.43 -17.02 -11.82
CA ALA A 190 -1.18 -17.60 -12.35
C ALA A 190 -1.17 -17.76 -13.88
N SER A 191 -2.31 -18.14 -14.47
CA SER A 191 -2.50 -18.28 -15.92
C SER A 191 -3.06 -17.03 -16.59
N LEU A 192 -3.34 -15.97 -15.83
CA LEU A 192 -3.94 -14.75 -16.35
C LEU A 192 -2.85 -13.84 -16.94
N THR A 193 -2.30 -14.24 -18.08
CA THR A 193 -1.31 -13.44 -18.83
C THR A 193 -2.04 -12.37 -19.63
N ASP A 194 -2.03 -11.10 -19.18
CA ASP A 194 -2.93 -10.14 -19.82
C ASP A 194 -2.40 -8.74 -20.11
N LEU A 195 -1.15 -8.39 -19.89
CA LEU A 195 -0.60 -7.17 -20.52
C LEU A 195 0.73 -7.47 -21.18
N ALA A 196 0.82 -7.16 -22.48
CA ALA A 196 2.10 -7.16 -23.16
C ALA A 196 2.97 -6.02 -22.61
N PRO A 197 4.30 -6.13 -22.62
CA PRO A 197 5.20 -5.07 -22.11
C PRO A 197 4.90 -3.67 -22.69
N ARG A 198 4.54 -3.58 -23.97
CA ARG A 198 4.13 -2.29 -24.58
C ARG A 198 2.87 -1.69 -23.97
N ASP A 199 1.86 -2.52 -23.72
CA ASP A 199 0.62 -2.06 -23.07
C ASP A 199 0.87 -1.70 -21.60
N TYR A 200 1.78 -2.41 -20.95
CA TYR A 200 2.23 -2.14 -19.59
C TYR A 200 2.86 -0.73 -19.50
N GLU A 201 3.80 -0.41 -20.39
CA GLU A 201 4.45 0.91 -20.49
C GLU A 201 3.45 2.04 -20.75
N ALA A 202 2.47 1.82 -21.64
CA ALA A 202 1.43 2.81 -21.94
C ALA A 202 0.60 3.15 -20.69
N VAL A 203 0.16 2.13 -19.94
CA VAL A 203 -0.59 2.33 -18.68
C VAL A 203 0.27 3.07 -17.65
N LEU A 204 1.56 2.76 -17.54
CA LEU A 204 2.45 3.47 -16.61
C LEU A 204 2.64 4.94 -16.97
N ALA A 205 2.75 5.26 -18.27
CA ALA A 205 2.82 6.63 -18.75
C ALA A 205 1.53 7.40 -18.41
N ASP A 206 0.37 6.78 -18.60
CA ASP A 206 -0.93 7.35 -18.22
C ASP A 206 -1.02 7.58 -16.70
N LEU A 207 -0.61 6.61 -15.88
CA LEU A 207 -0.57 6.76 -14.42
C LEU A 207 0.35 7.90 -13.98
N ALA A 208 1.51 8.09 -14.64
CA ALA A 208 2.43 9.18 -14.32
C ALA A 208 1.82 10.54 -14.67
N ARG A 209 1.13 10.64 -15.82
CA ARG A 209 0.36 11.83 -16.20
C ARG A 209 -0.73 12.13 -15.17
N TRP A 210 -1.56 11.15 -14.81
CA TRP A 210 -2.64 11.34 -13.84
C TRP A 210 -2.13 11.63 -12.42
N GLN A 211 -0.98 11.09 -12.03
CA GLN A 211 -0.35 11.45 -10.75
C GLN A 211 -0.06 12.95 -10.65
N ARG A 212 0.35 13.58 -11.76
CA ARG A 212 0.55 15.03 -11.82
C ARG A 212 -0.79 15.79 -11.88
N GLU A 213 -1.72 15.33 -12.72
CA GLU A 213 -3.02 15.97 -12.94
C GLU A 213 -3.91 16.00 -11.68
N TYR A 214 -3.93 14.91 -10.90
CA TYR A 214 -4.72 14.79 -9.68
C TYR A 214 -3.94 15.15 -8.41
N ARG A 215 -2.71 15.66 -8.55
CA ARG A 215 -1.91 16.17 -7.43
C ARG A 215 -2.71 17.23 -6.68
N GLY A 216 -2.75 17.14 -5.36
CA GLY A 216 -3.60 18.05 -4.57
C GLY A 216 -5.02 17.52 -4.31
N ARG A 217 -5.45 16.47 -5.01
CA ARG A 217 -6.86 16.04 -5.04
C ARG A 217 -7.03 14.59 -4.62
N MET A 218 -6.25 13.70 -5.24
CA MET A 218 -6.25 12.27 -5.02
C MET A 218 -4.89 11.70 -5.40
N LEU A 219 -4.36 10.76 -4.63
CA LEU A 219 -3.13 10.06 -5.00
C LEU A 219 -3.41 9.10 -6.16
N VAL A 220 -2.51 9.03 -7.14
CA VAL A 220 -2.53 8.00 -8.19
C VAL A 220 -1.27 7.16 -8.06
N ARG A 221 -1.43 5.85 -7.90
CA ARG A 221 -0.33 4.93 -7.56
C ARG A 221 -0.38 3.69 -8.44
N ALA A 222 0.79 3.27 -8.90
CA ALA A 222 0.99 1.94 -9.47
C ALA A 222 1.40 0.95 -8.37
N LYS A 223 0.87 -0.27 -8.39
CA LYS A 223 1.17 -1.37 -7.46
C LYS A 223 1.68 -2.57 -8.25
N CYS A 224 2.67 -3.26 -7.69
CA CYS A 224 3.41 -4.35 -8.37
C CYS A 224 4.07 -3.93 -9.69
N ALA A 225 4.36 -2.64 -9.84
CA ALA A 225 4.95 -2.04 -11.03
C ALA A 225 5.97 -0.93 -10.68
N PRO A 226 7.16 -1.27 -10.14
CA PRO A 226 8.17 -0.29 -9.76
C PRO A 226 8.64 0.59 -10.93
N HIS A 227 8.47 0.12 -12.18
CA HIS A 227 8.71 0.86 -13.42
C HIS A 227 8.03 2.23 -13.44
N PHE A 228 6.89 2.38 -12.76
CA PHE A 228 6.19 3.65 -12.60
C PHE A 228 7.12 4.80 -12.19
N MET A 229 8.10 4.51 -11.33
CA MET A 229 9.05 5.51 -10.83
C MET A 229 9.95 6.07 -11.93
N ARG A 230 10.29 5.27 -12.96
CA ARG A 230 10.98 5.75 -14.16
C ARG A 230 10.12 6.74 -14.93
N HIS A 231 8.84 6.41 -15.18
CA HIS A 231 7.94 7.32 -15.90
C HIS A 231 7.74 8.63 -15.16
N VAL A 232 7.59 8.59 -13.83
CA VAL A 232 7.52 9.81 -13.02
C VAL A 232 8.82 10.61 -13.16
N HIS A 233 9.99 9.99 -12.98
CA HIS A 233 11.27 10.69 -13.12
C HIS A 233 11.46 11.32 -14.51
N GLN A 234 11.10 10.61 -15.58
CA GLN A 234 11.25 11.12 -16.96
C GLN A 234 10.30 12.29 -17.27
N THR A 235 9.16 12.38 -16.59
CA THR A 235 8.11 13.38 -16.90
C THR A 235 7.97 14.49 -15.87
N ASP A 236 8.48 14.27 -14.65
CA ASP A 236 8.45 15.18 -13.51
C ASP A 236 9.54 14.77 -12.48
N PRO A 237 10.82 15.06 -12.72
CA PRO A 237 11.94 14.64 -11.86
C PRO A 237 11.89 15.24 -10.45
N ASP A 238 11.18 16.36 -10.26
CA ASP A 238 10.98 16.99 -8.95
C ASP A 238 9.71 16.50 -8.24
N SER A 239 9.04 15.48 -8.81
CA SER A 239 7.80 14.94 -8.26
C SER A 239 8.00 14.48 -6.82
N PRO A 240 7.13 14.91 -5.88
CA PRO A 240 7.20 14.48 -4.49
C PRO A 240 7.17 12.97 -4.27
N VAL A 241 6.67 12.20 -5.24
CA VAL A 241 6.63 10.74 -5.19
C VAL A 241 8.03 10.11 -5.25
N LEU A 242 9.02 10.83 -5.79
CA LEU A 242 10.42 10.42 -5.84
C LEU A 242 11.16 10.66 -4.51
N ASN A 243 10.57 11.43 -3.58
CA ASN A 243 11.08 11.65 -2.23
C ASN A 243 10.72 10.52 -1.26
N TYR A 244 10.57 9.30 -1.74
CA TYR A 244 10.29 8.13 -0.91
C TYR A 244 11.29 7.03 -1.24
N GLU A 245 11.31 5.93 -0.49
CA GLU A 245 12.00 4.73 -0.93
C GLU A 245 11.14 4.10 -2.01
N THR A 246 11.59 4.26 -3.25
CA THR A 246 10.79 4.03 -4.47
C THR A 246 11.01 2.66 -5.10
N ARG A 247 12.10 1.98 -4.73
CA ARG A 247 12.36 0.60 -5.13
C ARG A 247 11.28 -0.32 -4.56
N CYS A 248 11.08 -1.49 -5.18
CA CYS A 248 10.17 -2.53 -4.67
C CYS A 248 10.39 -2.76 -3.16
N PRO A 249 9.38 -2.53 -2.29
CA PRO A 249 9.55 -2.60 -0.83
C PRO A 249 9.52 -4.03 -0.27
N CYS A 250 9.45 -5.02 -1.16
CA CYS A 250 9.26 -6.44 -0.87
C CYS A 250 10.40 -6.97 0.01
N GLY A 251 10.09 -7.35 1.25
CA GLY A 251 11.08 -7.84 2.22
C GLY A 251 12.03 -6.79 2.79
N THR A 252 11.94 -5.54 2.37
CA THR A 252 12.77 -4.42 2.89
C THR A 252 12.00 -3.56 3.87
N GLN A 253 10.78 -3.13 3.51
CA GLN A 253 9.88 -2.31 4.33
C GLN A 253 8.44 -2.82 4.32
N TYR A 254 8.17 -3.87 3.54
CA TYR A 254 6.86 -4.48 3.37
C TYR A 254 6.96 -5.99 3.54
N CYS A 255 5.96 -6.58 4.19
CA CYS A 255 5.78 -8.03 4.27
C CYS A 255 4.28 -8.38 4.33
N ARG A 256 4.00 -9.68 4.17
CA ARG A 256 2.68 -10.26 4.39
C ARG A 256 2.71 -11.36 5.43
N ILE A 257 1.73 -11.37 6.32
CA ILE A 257 1.35 -12.50 7.18
C ILE A 257 0.17 -13.24 6.53
N THR A 258 0.26 -14.56 6.36
CA THR A 258 -0.81 -15.41 5.82
C THR A 258 -1.82 -15.82 6.91
N PRO A 259 -3.00 -16.36 6.54
CA PRO A 259 -4.02 -16.74 7.52
C PRO A 259 -3.55 -17.80 8.53
N ASP A 260 -2.59 -18.64 8.14
CA ASP A 260 -1.99 -19.70 8.94
C ASP A 260 -0.64 -19.30 9.60
N GLY A 261 -0.29 -18.02 9.56
CA GLY A 261 0.86 -17.46 10.30
C GLY A 261 2.20 -17.49 9.58
N LYS A 262 2.24 -17.76 8.27
CA LYS A 262 3.49 -17.67 7.49
C LYS A 262 3.83 -16.23 7.17
N LEU A 263 5.10 -15.88 7.32
CA LEU A 263 5.63 -14.58 6.92
C LEU A 263 6.24 -14.68 5.52
N THR A 264 5.81 -13.78 4.64
CA THR A 264 6.25 -13.71 3.22
C THR A 264 6.62 -12.27 2.85
N PRO A 265 7.45 -12.02 1.83
CA PRO A 265 7.95 -10.67 1.57
C PRO A 265 6.96 -9.69 0.92
N CYS A 266 5.88 -10.18 0.33
CA CYS A 266 4.73 -9.37 -0.08
C CYS A 266 3.53 -10.30 -0.37
N PRO A 267 2.32 -9.76 -0.61
CA PRO A 267 1.16 -10.61 -0.90
C PRO A 267 1.27 -11.49 -2.14
N TYR A 268 2.11 -11.08 -3.11
CA TYR A 268 2.22 -11.74 -4.40
C TYR A 268 3.45 -12.64 -4.53
N LEU A 269 4.31 -12.69 -3.52
CA LEU A 269 5.47 -13.56 -3.47
C LEU A 269 5.18 -14.70 -2.47
N PRO A 270 4.90 -15.93 -2.94
CA PRO A 270 4.48 -17.03 -2.07
C PRO A 270 5.62 -17.62 -1.23
N GLU A 271 6.88 -17.30 -1.55
CA GLU A 271 8.06 -17.77 -0.80
C GLU A 271 7.96 -17.43 0.69
N VAL A 272 8.05 -18.47 1.52
CA VAL A 272 7.92 -18.38 2.98
C VAL A 272 9.27 -18.06 3.60
N ALA A 273 9.32 -16.96 4.35
CA ALA A 273 10.50 -16.57 5.14
C ALA A 273 10.53 -17.26 6.51
N GLY A 274 9.37 -17.60 7.07
CA GLY A 274 9.25 -18.28 8.36
C GLY A 274 7.80 -18.45 8.82
N ASP A 275 7.62 -19.10 9.97
CA ASP A 275 6.32 -19.41 10.57
C ASP A 275 6.22 -18.79 11.97
N LEU A 276 5.27 -17.86 12.13
CA LEU A 276 5.05 -17.11 13.37
C LEU A 276 4.38 -17.92 14.48
N ARG A 277 3.98 -19.17 14.20
CA ARG A 277 3.51 -20.12 15.22
C ARG A 277 4.67 -20.75 15.99
N THR A 278 5.88 -20.69 15.45
CA THR A 278 7.07 -21.37 15.99
C THR A 278 8.26 -20.43 16.18
N HIS A 279 8.28 -19.29 15.51
CA HIS A 279 9.35 -18.30 15.57
C HIS A 279 8.79 -16.92 15.89
N SER A 280 9.60 -16.06 16.54
CA SER A 280 9.18 -14.68 16.75
C SER A 280 9.21 -13.89 15.44
N PHE A 281 8.34 -12.88 15.30
CA PHE A 281 8.37 -11.98 14.16
C PHE A 281 9.74 -11.31 13.97
N ALA A 282 10.40 -10.92 15.07
CA ALA A 282 11.71 -10.29 15.05
C ALA A 282 12.79 -11.21 14.46
N ASP A 283 12.79 -12.49 14.85
CA ASP A 283 13.80 -13.45 14.37
C ASP A 283 13.64 -13.69 12.88
N VAL A 284 12.41 -13.94 12.42
CA VAL A 284 12.14 -14.15 11.00
C VAL A 284 12.49 -12.89 10.21
N TRP A 285 12.01 -11.71 10.65
CA TRP A 285 12.25 -10.45 9.92
C TRP A 285 13.73 -10.09 9.82
N ARG A 286 14.51 -10.26 10.90
CA ARG A 286 15.94 -9.85 10.92
C ARG A 286 16.85 -10.87 10.23
N SER A 287 16.55 -12.16 10.39
CA SER A 287 17.53 -13.22 10.12
C SER A 287 17.16 -14.17 8.99
N ALA A 288 15.90 -14.19 8.51
CA ALA A 288 15.51 -15.12 7.45
C ALA A 288 16.37 -14.93 6.17
N PRO A 289 16.92 -16.02 5.58
CA PRO A 289 17.75 -15.93 4.38
C PRO A 289 17.05 -15.23 3.22
N LEU A 290 15.74 -15.44 3.04
CA LEU A 290 14.95 -14.80 2.00
C LEU A 290 14.96 -13.27 2.11
N PHE A 291 14.80 -12.73 3.32
CA PHE A 291 14.85 -11.28 3.53
C PHE A 291 16.25 -10.72 3.37
N ARG A 292 17.28 -11.41 3.85
CA ARG A 292 18.68 -11.02 3.61
C ARG A 292 18.98 -10.93 2.12
N ARG A 293 18.58 -11.95 1.34
CA ARG A 293 18.71 -11.95 -0.13
C ARG A 293 18.03 -10.73 -0.77
N LEU A 294 16.79 -10.40 -0.38
CA LEU A 294 16.05 -9.26 -0.94
C LEU A 294 16.68 -7.89 -0.60
N ARG A 295 17.32 -7.78 0.57
CA ARG A 295 17.91 -6.54 1.09
C ARG A 295 19.31 -6.26 0.56
N GLU A 296 20.12 -7.31 0.47
CA GLU A 296 21.56 -7.21 0.20
C GLU A 296 21.94 -7.75 -1.19
N GLY A 297 21.05 -8.53 -1.81
CA GLY A 297 21.32 -9.16 -3.10
C GLY A 297 21.43 -8.18 -4.26
N ALA A 298 22.39 -8.45 -5.13
CA ALA A 298 22.52 -7.78 -6.42
C ALA A 298 21.41 -8.23 -7.36
N LEU A 299 20.78 -7.27 -8.06
CA LEU A 299 19.79 -7.56 -9.09
C LEU A 299 20.48 -8.15 -10.33
N GLY A 300 19.89 -9.19 -10.89
CA GLY A 300 20.34 -9.81 -12.13
C GLY A 300 19.81 -9.11 -13.39
N GLY A 301 20.40 -9.48 -14.53
CA GLY A 301 19.99 -9.04 -15.88
C GLY A 301 19.92 -7.52 -16.02
N LYS A 302 18.99 -7.05 -16.85
CA LYS A 302 18.84 -5.62 -17.15
C LYS A 302 18.52 -4.77 -15.91
N CYS A 303 17.80 -5.31 -14.92
CA CYS A 303 17.52 -4.57 -13.69
C CYS A 303 18.80 -4.28 -12.88
N GLY A 304 19.82 -5.15 -12.96
CA GLY A 304 21.13 -4.94 -12.33
C GLY A 304 21.97 -3.86 -13.01
N ALA A 305 21.94 -3.81 -14.34
CA ALA A 305 22.71 -2.84 -15.15
C ALA A 305 22.02 -1.47 -15.29
N CYS A 306 20.70 -1.39 -15.08
CA CYS A 306 19.91 -0.20 -15.36
C CYS A 306 20.28 1.01 -14.47
N GLU A 307 20.36 2.19 -15.09
CA GLU A 307 20.51 3.49 -14.44
C GLU A 307 19.38 3.77 -13.43
N TYR A 308 18.16 3.25 -13.65
CA TYR A 308 17.03 3.41 -12.71
C TYR A 308 17.02 2.40 -11.55
N ARG A 309 18.04 1.55 -11.38
CA ARG A 309 18.03 0.45 -10.38
C ARG A 309 17.83 0.88 -8.92
N LYS A 310 18.23 2.10 -8.56
CA LYS A 310 18.02 2.70 -7.22
C LYS A 310 16.60 3.26 -7.01
N LEU A 311 15.88 3.55 -8.10
CA LEU A 311 14.52 4.10 -8.09
C LEU A 311 13.44 3.04 -8.33
N CYS A 312 13.72 2.04 -9.16
CA CYS A 312 12.76 1.04 -9.62
C CYS A 312 13.18 -0.36 -9.16
N GLY A 313 14.25 -0.88 -9.78
CA GLY A 313 14.78 -2.21 -9.50
C GLY A 313 13.84 -3.38 -9.85
N GLY A 314 12.70 -3.17 -10.51
CA GLY A 314 11.75 -4.21 -10.92
C GLY A 314 10.99 -4.89 -9.77
N CYS A 315 9.84 -5.49 -10.08
CA CYS A 315 9.01 -6.22 -9.12
C CYS A 315 9.63 -7.57 -8.77
N ARG A 316 10.02 -7.75 -7.50
CA ARG A 316 10.66 -8.99 -7.02
C ARG A 316 9.71 -10.20 -7.04
N ALA A 317 8.40 -9.95 -6.82
CA ALA A 317 7.39 -11.00 -6.90
C ALA A 317 7.20 -11.51 -8.34
N ARG A 318 7.31 -10.61 -9.32
CA ARG A 318 7.17 -10.94 -10.74
C ARG A 318 8.41 -11.64 -11.29
N ALA A 319 9.59 -11.16 -10.92
CA ALA A 319 10.85 -11.83 -11.20
C ALA A 319 10.81 -13.29 -10.72
N PHE A 320 10.37 -13.53 -9.48
CA PHE A 320 10.21 -14.89 -8.98
C PHE A 320 9.15 -15.69 -9.73
N ALA A 321 7.97 -15.13 -9.97
CA ALA A 321 6.87 -15.86 -10.61
C ALA A 321 7.19 -16.34 -12.04
N LEU A 322 8.09 -15.65 -12.75
CA LEU A 322 8.39 -15.93 -14.16
C LEU A 322 9.78 -16.55 -14.37
N GLU A 323 10.76 -16.23 -13.51
CA GLU A 323 12.15 -16.70 -13.64
C GLU A 323 12.58 -17.62 -12.49
N GLY A 324 11.75 -17.79 -11.46
CA GLY A 324 12.07 -18.61 -10.27
C GLY A 324 13.07 -17.96 -9.32
N ASP A 325 13.53 -16.73 -9.57
CA ASP A 325 14.47 -16.02 -8.70
C ASP A 325 13.99 -14.61 -8.35
N VAL A 326 13.92 -14.33 -7.05
CA VAL A 326 13.56 -13.01 -6.50
C VAL A 326 14.55 -11.91 -6.88
N LEU A 327 15.78 -12.25 -7.28
CA LEU A 327 16.79 -11.29 -7.74
C LEU A 327 16.88 -11.16 -9.27
N ALA A 328 16.14 -11.96 -10.04
CA ALA A 328 16.12 -11.85 -11.49
C ALA A 328 15.57 -10.50 -11.98
N ALA A 329 15.77 -10.24 -13.28
CA ALA A 329 15.18 -9.08 -13.93
C ALA A 329 13.64 -9.20 -13.95
N ASP A 330 12.96 -8.06 -13.91
CA ASP A 330 11.52 -8.03 -14.10
C ASP A 330 11.20 -8.10 -15.61
N PRO A 331 10.58 -9.18 -16.11
CA PRO A 331 10.35 -9.38 -17.54
C PRO A 331 9.21 -8.52 -18.10
N SER A 332 8.40 -7.84 -17.27
CA SER A 332 7.33 -6.97 -17.78
C SER A 332 7.84 -5.60 -18.25
N CYS A 333 9.10 -5.28 -17.97
CA CYS A 333 9.74 -4.04 -18.39
C CYS A 333 10.11 -4.11 -19.87
N ALA A 334 9.63 -3.18 -20.71
CA ALA A 334 10.07 -3.11 -22.11
C ALA A 334 11.35 -2.27 -22.30
N TYR A 335 11.75 -1.52 -21.26
CA TYR A 335 12.93 -0.68 -21.31
C TYR A 335 14.21 -1.48 -21.34
N GLU A 336 15.13 -1.07 -22.21
CA GLU A 336 16.48 -1.60 -22.35
C GLU A 336 17.48 -0.52 -21.88
N PRO A 337 18.26 -0.77 -20.82
CA PRO A 337 19.20 0.20 -20.29
C PRO A 337 20.44 0.31 -21.19
N ALA A 338 21.06 1.48 -21.21
CA ALA A 338 22.32 1.69 -21.94
C ALA A 338 23.49 0.86 -21.37
N GLY A 339 23.44 0.53 -20.07
CA GLY A 339 24.38 -0.38 -19.39
C GLY A 339 25.71 0.25 -18.94
N ASP A 340 26.04 1.45 -19.42
CA ASP A 340 27.23 2.23 -19.10
C ASP A 340 26.97 3.47 -18.23
N THR A 341 25.69 3.81 -18.04
CA THR A 341 25.27 5.01 -17.33
C THR A 341 25.25 4.78 -15.81
N ALA A 342 25.76 5.74 -15.05
CA ALA A 342 25.72 5.72 -13.60
C ALA A 342 24.28 5.59 -13.06
N PRO A 343 24.07 4.94 -11.90
CA PRO A 343 22.75 4.94 -11.27
C PRO A 343 22.24 6.37 -11.08
N ILE A 344 20.97 6.59 -11.39
CA ILE A 344 20.27 7.81 -11.01
C ILE A 344 20.15 7.80 -9.49
N GLU A 345 20.84 8.74 -8.86
CA GLU A 345 20.76 8.96 -7.43
C GLU A 345 19.44 9.64 -7.06
N ARG A 346 18.99 9.38 -5.84
CA ARG A 346 17.82 10.09 -5.31
C ARG A 346 18.24 11.52 -4.99
N GLN A 347 17.45 12.49 -5.44
CA GLN A 347 17.75 13.91 -5.22
C GLN A 347 17.72 14.32 -3.73
N ARG A 348 17.05 13.54 -2.86
CA ARG A 348 17.00 13.77 -1.42
C ARG A 348 17.31 12.50 -0.65
N GLU A 349 18.23 12.60 0.30
CA GLU A 349 18.44 11.57 1.31
C GLU A 349 17.21 11.52 2.22
N LEU A 350 16.67 10.32 2.44
CA LEU A 350 15.45 10.12 3.21
C LEU A 350 15.81 9.41 4.50
N ALA A 351 15.52 10.06 5.62
CA ALA A 351 15.46 9.42 6.93
C ALA A 351 14.13 8.65 7.03
N TYR A 352 14.11 7.40 6.57
CA TYR A 352 13.03 6.47 6.88
C TYR A 352 13.24 5.89 8.27
N GLY A 353 12.27 6.08 9.17
CA GLY A 353 12.28 5.43 10.49
C GLY A 353 13.34 5.94 11.47
N ASP A 354 14.35 6.70 11.02
CA ASP A 354 15.27 7.40 11.92
C ASP A 354 14.55 8.59 12.57
N GLY A 355 14.89 8.85 13.84
CA GLY A 355 14.35 9.98 14.57
C GLY A 355 14.67 11.27 13.83
N PHE A 356 13.68 11.85 13.15
CA PHE A 356 13.78 13.23 12.68
C PHE A 356 14.09 14.09 13.91
N THR A 357 15.32 14.60 13.96
CA THR A 357 15.75 15.53 15.00
C THR A 357 15.27 16.90 14.57
N PRO A 358 14.27 17.47 15.25
CA PRO A 358 13.75 18.78 14.87
C PRO A 358 14.85 19.82 14.94
N ALA A 359 14.95 20.65 13.91
CA ALA A 359 15.84 21.80 13.94
C ALA A 359 15.14 23.05 14.49
N LEU A 360 13.80 23.02 14.59
CA LEU A 360 13.00 24.03 15.26
C LEU A 360 12.41 23.49 16.57
N VAL A 361 11.96 24.38 17.45
CA VAL A 361 11.27 23.99 18.69
C VAL A 361 9.86 23.52 18.33
N TRP A 362 9.42 22.38 18.87
CA TRP A 362 8.06 21.87 18.69
C TRP A 362 7.32 21.93 20.02
N ALA A 363 6.16 22.60 20.04
CA ALA A 363 5.26 22.53 21.17
C ALA A 363 4.83 21.07 21.40
N GLU A 364 4.66 20.67 22.66
CA GLU A 364 4.36 19.28 23.04
C GLU A 364 3.12 18.72 22.31
N ALA A 365 2.05 19.50 22.24
CA ALA A 365 0.83 19.11 21.53
C ALA A 365 1.04 18.95 20.00
N ALA A 366 1.90 19.78 19.40
CA ALA A 366 2.27 19.65 17.99
C ALA A 366 3.12 18.40 17.74
N ARG A 367 4.03 18.08 18.68
CA ARG A 367 4.86 16.87 18.63
C ARG A 367 4.02 15.60 18.76
N ALA A 368 3.11 15.56 19.75
CA ALA A 368 2.19 14.44 19.95
C ALA A 368 1.34 14.14 18.71
N ARG A 369 1.02 15.17 17.91
CA ARG A 369 0.30 14.97 16.64
C ARG A 369 1.15 14.27 15.59
N MET A 370 2.45 14.56 15.53
CA MET A 370 3.36 13.89 14.58
C MET A 370 3.57 12.43 14.94
N ASP A 371 3.51 12.07 16.23
CA ASP A 371 3.67 10.68 16.67
C ASP A 371 2.52 9.77 16.18
N ARG A 372 1.35 10.34 15.88
CA ARG A 372 0.21 9.63 15.26
C ARG A 372 0.39 9.38 13.76
N ILE A 373 1.36 10.02 13.12
CA ILE A 373 1.66 9.81 11.69
C ILE A 373 2.47 8.52 11.56
N PRO A 374 2.16 7.66 10.57
CA PRO A 374 2.93 6.44 10.33
C PRO A 374 4.44 6.74 10.21
N SER A 375 5.25 5.92 10.89
CA SER A 375 6.70 6.13 11.03
C SER A 375 7.42 6.46 9.72
N PHE A 376 7.02 5.81 8.63
CA PHE A 376 7.63 5.94 7.30
C PHE A 376 7.36 7.25 6.56
N VAL A 377 6.33 8.01 6.96
CA VAL A 377 6.02 9.34 6.40
C VAL A 377 6.29 10.46 7.41
N ARG A 378 6.45 10.14 8.70
CA ARG A 378 6.61 11.12 9.77
C ARG A 378 7.75 12.10 9.50
N GLY A 379 8.96 11.62 9.23
CA GLY A 379 10.12 12.49 8.97
C GLY A 379 9.89 13.45 7.80
N VAL A 380 9.29 12.97 6.70
CA VAL A 380 8.96 13.78 5.53
C VAL A 380 7.93 14.87 5.86
N VAL A 381 6.91 14.53 6.67
CA VAL A 381 5.91 15.51 7.11
C VAL A 381 6.54 16.55 8.02
N MET A 382 7.34 16.13 9.00
CA MET A 382 7.99 17.03 9.94
C MET A 382 8.96 17.99 9.25
N GLN A 383 9.77 17.50 8.31
CA GLN A 383 10.66 18.34 7.51
C GLN A 383 9.89 19.40 6.71
N ARG A 384 8.77 19.02 6.07
CA ARG A 384 7.93 19.99 5.33
C ARG A 384 7.32 21.06 6.23
N VAL A 385 6.91 20.68 7.43
CA VAL A 385 6.40 21.64 8.42
C VAL A 385 7.49 22.64 8.80
N GLU A 386 8.71 22.18 9.07
CA GLU A 386 9.82 23.07 9.37
C GLU A 386 10.22 23.95 8.18
N ASP A 387 10.22 23.42 6.95
CA ASP A 387 10.49 24.19 5.74
C ASP A 387 9.42 25.27 5.48
N PHE A 388 8.17 24.99 5.82
CA PHE A 388 7.11 26.00 5.80
C PHE A 388 7.32 27.05 6.90
N ALA A 389 7.60 26.61 8.13
CA ALA A 389 7.87 27.49 9.27
C ALA A 389 9.01 28.47 8.98
N ARG A 390 10.14 27.96 8.45
CA ARG A 390 11.30 28.78 8.05
C ARG A 390 10.95 29.81 6.99
N ARG A 391 10.18 29.44 5.97
CA ARG A 391 9.71 30.38 4.93
C ARG A 391 8.82 31.48 5.50
N GLN A 392 8.12 31.22 6.59
CA GLN A 392 7.29 32.19 7.31
C GLN A 392 8.05 32.90 8.45
N GLY A 393 9.35 32.67 8.60
CA GLY A 393 10.16 33.26 9.68
C GLY A 393 9.83 32.75 11.09
N ARG A 394 9.08 31.65 11.21
CA ARG A 394 8.66 31.07 12.49
C ARG A 394 9.76 30.16 13.03
N ARG A 395 10.03 30.25 14.34
CA ARG A 395 11.06 29.46 15.04
C ARG A 395 10.50 28.33 15.91
N GLU A 396 9.18 28.34 16.13
CA GLU A 396 8.47 27.36 16.92
C GLU A 396 7.30 26.79 16.10
N ILE A 397 7.10 25.48 16.22
CA ILE A 397 6.00 24.74 15.61
C ILE A 397 4.89 24.53 16.64
N THR A 398 3.77 25.21 16.44
CA THR A 398 2.56 25.12 17.27
C THR A 398 1.41 24.43 16.52
N LEU A 399 0.30 24.15 17.20
CA LEU A 399 -0.90 23.60 16.56
C LEU A 399 -1.48 24.56 15.51
N GLU A 400 -1.40 25.88 15.75
CA GLU A 400 -1.84 26.91 14.82
C GLU A 400 -0.99 26.87 13.54
N LEU A 401 0.34 26.78 13.67
CA LEU A 401 1.21 26.68 12.51
C LEU A 401 0.95 25.38 11.72
N LEU A 402 0.70 24.26 12.40
CA LEU A 402 0.29 23.03 11.72
C LEU A 402 -1.03 23.20 10.94
N ALA A 403 -1.96 24.00 11.46
CA ALA A 403 -3.20 24.35 10.76
C ALA A 403 -2.93 25.30 9.57
N GLU A 404 -1.99 26.24 9.68
CA GLU A 404 -1.55 27.12 8.58
C GLU A 404 -0.87 26.32 7.46
N VAL A 405 0.09 25.44 7.80
CA VAL A 405 0.74 24.50 6.87
C VAL A 405 -0.32 23.72 6.11
N ARG A 406 -1.31 23.18 6.84
CA ARG A 406 -2.44 22.46 6.25
C ARG A 406 -3.21 23.32 5.24
N SER A 407 -3.55 24.56 5.59
CA SER A 407 -4.31 25.45 4.69
C SER A 407 -3.50 25.90 3.47
N ALA A 408 -2.17 25.94 3.57
CA ALA A 408 -1.27 26.40 2.51
C ALA A 408 -0.70 25.27 1.64
N MET A 409 -0.92 24.00 1.99
CA MET A 409 -0.49 22.89 1.17
C MET A 409 -1.30 22.86 -0.14
N PRO A 410 -0.69 22.45 -1.28
CA PRO A 410 -1.37 22.36 -2.58
C PRO A 410 -2.49 21.32 -2.64
N ILE A 411 -2.78 20.66 -1.52
CA ILE A 411 -3.98 19.86 -1.32
C ILE A 411 -4.96 20.74 -0.56
N ASP A 412 -6.09 21.09 -1.19
CA ASP A 412 -7.19 21.78 -0.51
C ASP A 412 -7.83 20.85 0.54
N PHE A 413 -7.20 20.80 1.73
CA PHE A 413 -7.67 20.04 2.89
C PHE A 413 -8.89 20.68 3.57
N SER A 414 -9.37 21.84 3.09
CA SER A 414 -10.57 22.47 3.64
C SER A 414 -11.83 21.65 3.36
N LYS A 415 -11.78 20.72 2.38
CA LYS A 415 -12.93 19.90 1.98
C LYS A 415 -12.89 18.43 2.45
N LYS A 416 -11.71 17.79 2.63
CA LYS A 416 -11.58 16.41 3.16
C LYS A 416 -10.24 16.20 3.89
N ARG A 417 -10.29 15.68 5.12
CA ARG A 417 -9.11 15.43 6.00
C ARG A 417 -8.50 14.05 5.69
N PRO A 418 -7.18 13.90 5.48
CA PRO A 418 -6.56 12.59 5.34
C PRO A 418 -6.51 11.79 6.64
N PHE A 419 -6.61 10.47 6.51
CA PHE A 419 -6.68 9.49 7.58
C PHE A 419 -5.53 9.46 8.58
N PHE A 420 -4.39 10.13 8.35
CA PHE A 420 -3.29 10.21 9.30
C PHE A 420 -3.24 11.55 10.05
N VAL A 421 -4.25 12.43 9.86
CA VAL A 421 -4.21 13.84 10.32
C VAL A 421 -5.47 14.27 11.10
N SER A 422 -6.37 13.37 11.55
CA SER A 422 -7.58 13.77 12.31
C SER A 422 -7.32 14.08 13.80
N ASP A 423 -8.04 15.08 14.35
CA ASP A 423 -8.02 15.57 15.75
C ASP A 423 -8.70 14.65 16.79
N VAL A 424 -8.80 13.35 16.53
CA VAL A 424 -9.31 12.39 17.53
C VAL A 424 -8.11 11.70 18.14
#